data_AF-A0A392R210-F1
#
_entry.id   AF-A0A392R210-F1
#
_cell.length_a   1.000
_cell.length_b   1.000
_cell.length_c   1.000
_cell.angle_alpha   90.00
_cell.angle_beta   90.00
_cell.angle_gamma   90.00
#
_symmetry.space_group_name_H-M   'P 1'
#
loop_
_entity.id
_entity.type
_entity.pdbx_description
1 polymer ?
#
loop_
_entity_poly.entity_id
_entity_poly.type
_entity_poly.pdbx_seq_one_letter_code
_entity_poly.pdbx_strand_id
1 'polypeptide(L)'
;MECYKTIGQVVLPVFYGVDPTDIRKQSGEFGKAFESLLSRLSNKGGMFSKAFDCFWNSFSKDDSRDEVQRWKEALGQAAGLAGHVVQNSRYTIDRYIAS
;
A
#
# COMPACT_ATOMS: atom_id res chain seq x y z
N MET A 1 -10.04 4.87 1.59
CA MET A 1 -10.03 6.33 1.87
C MET A 1 -11.34 7.03 1.49
N GLU A 2 -12.24 6.41 0.72
CA GLU A 2 -13.53 7.02 0.36
C GLU A 2 -14.39 7.33 1.60
N CYS A 3 -14.63 6.37 2.51
CA CYS A 3 -15.39 6.60 3.75
C CYS A 3 -14.76 7.64 4.69
N TYR A 4 -13.42 7.71 4.71
CA TYR A 4 -12.70 8.77 5.43
C TYR A 4 -13.07 10.17 4.88
N LYS A 5 -13.24 10.30 3.56
CA LYS A 5 -13.62 11.56 2.91
C LYS A 5 -15.12 11.86 2.92
N THR A 6 -15.97 10.85 2.70
CA THR A 6 -17.40 11.04 2.43
C THR A 6 -18.24 11.07 3.70
N ILE A 7 -17.90 10.24 4.69
CA ILE A 7 -18.68 10.10 5.93
C ILE A 7 -17.86 10.44 7.18
N GLY A 8 -16.63 10.92 7.02
CA GLY A 8 -15.77 11.37 8.12
C GLY A 8 -15.28 10.24 9.05
N GLN A 9 -15.18 9.01 8.54
CA GLN A 9 -14.71 7.89 9.34
C GLN A 9 -13.27 8.13 9.82
N VAL A 10 -13.02 7.99 11.12
CA VAL A 10 -11.68 8.14 11.69
C VAL A 10 -10.78 6.97 11.26
N VAL A 11 -9.60 7.29 10.75
CA VAL A 11 -8.56 6.33 10.36
C VAL A 11 -7.30 6.63 11.15
N LEU A 12 -6.75 5.62 11.83
CA LEU A 12 -5.49 5.71 12.57
C LEU A 12 -4.46 4.75 11.95
N PRO A 13 -3.52 5.25 11.12
CA PRO A 13 -2.48 4.41 10.54
C PRO A 13 -1.48 3.93 11.60
N VAL A 14 -1.11 2.66 11.52
CA VAL A 14 -0.02 2.06 12.31
C VAL A 14 1.11 1.66 11.35
N PHE A 15 2.28 2.26 11.54
CA PHE A 15 3.46 2.04 10.70
C PHE A 15 4.43 1.13 11.42
N TYR A 16 4.50 -0.14 11.01
CA TYR A 16 5.32 -1.14 11.69
C TYR A 16 6.66 -1.34 10.99
N GLY A 17 7.74 -0.90 11.63
CA GLY A 17 9.11 -1.08 11.10
C GLY A 17 9.36 -0.40 9.76
N VAL A 18 8.56 0.61 9.41
CA VAL A 18 8.62 1.35 8.14
C VAL A 18 8.46 2.84 8.39
N ASP A 19 9.17 3.68 7.63
CA ASP A 19 9.03 5.12 7.71
C ASP A 19 7.73 5.55 6.99
N PRO A 20 6.85 6.34 7.63
CA PRO A 20 5.65 6.88 6.99
C PRO A 20 5.95 7.66 5.69
N THR A 21 7.13 8.28 5.60
CA THR A 21 7.60 9.02 4.42
C THR A 21 7.79 8.10 3.22
N ASP A 22 8.32 6.90 3.44
CA ASP A 22 8.52 5.90 2.39
C ASP A 22 7.18 5.37 1.87
N ILE A 23 6.18 5.25 2.74
CA ILE A 23 4.82 4.89 2.32
C ILE A 23 4.17 6.05 1.58
N ARG A 24 4.30 7.28 2.06
CA ARG A 24 3.68 8.48 1.47
C ARG A 24 4.19 8.76 0.06
N LYS A 25 5.50 8.60 -0.15
CA LYS A 25 6.16 8.82 -1.45
C LYS A 25 6.28 7.54 -2.28
N GLN A 26 5.86 6.40 -1.73
CA GLN A 26 6.09 5.06 -2.29
C GLN A 26 7.56 4.88 -2.73
N SER A 27 8.48 5.23 -1.82
CA SER A 27 9.94 5.24 -2.03
C SER A 27 10.66 4.25 -1.10
N GLY A 28 11.99 4.19 -1.20
CA GLY A 28 12.81 3.31 -0.34
C GLY A 28 12.54 1.82 -0.59
N GLU A 29 12.74 1.00 0.43
CA GLU A 29 12.49 -0.45 0.33
C GLU A 29 11.00 -0.78 0.16
N PHE A 30 10.12 0.05 0.73
CA PHE A 30 8.68 -0.08 0.52
C PHE A 30 8.31 0.13 -0.95
N GLY A 31 8.85 1.18 -1.58
CA GLY A 31 8.62 1.47 -3.00
C GLY A 31 9.04 0.33 -3.93
N LYS A 32 10.25 -0.22 -3.72
CA LYS A 32 10.75 -1.36 -4.51
C LYS A 32 9.86 -2.59 -4.39
N ALA A 33 9.43 -2.93 -3.16
CA ALA A 33 8.52 -4.04 -2.91
C ALA A 33 7.15 -3.80 -3.56
N PHE A 34 6.66 -2.56 -3.52
CA PHE A 34 5.40 -2.15 -4.13
C PHE A 34 5.46 -2.25 -5.67
N GLU A 35 6.52 -1.78 -6.32
CA GLU A 35 6.73 -1.95 -7.77
C GLU A 35 6.83 -3.42 -8.18
N SER A 36 7.53 -4.25 -7.39
CA SER A 36 7.57 -5.69 -7.61
C SER A 36 6.18 -6.32 -7.53
N LEU A 37 5.33 -5.89 -6.59
CA LEU A 37 3.94 -6.34 -6.51
C LEU A 37 3.15 -5.93 -7.76
N LEU A 38 3.25 -4.67 -8.18
CA LEU A 38 2.55 -4.17 -9.37
C LEU A 38 2.96 -4.92 -10.64
N SER A 39 4.25 -5.18 -10.83
CA SER A 39 4.73 -5.97 -11.97
C SER A 39 4.20 -7.41 -11.96
N ARG A 40 4.06 -8.04 -10.78
CA ARG A 40 3.47 -9.38 -10.65
C ARG A 40 1.98 -9.39 -10.94
N LEU A 41 1.25 -8.35 -10.56
CA LEU A 41 -0.16 -8.20 -10.89
C LEU A 41 -0.35 -7.98 -12.39
N SER A 42 0.51 -7.16 -13.00
CA SER A 42 0.53 -6.96 -14.46
C SER A 42 0.84 -8.23 -15.26
N ASN A 43 1.56 -9.19 -14.68
CA ASN A 43 1.94 -10.44 -15.34
C ASN A 43 0.96 -11.59 -15.11
N LYS A 44 -0.09 -11.42 -14.29
CA LYS A 44 -1.06 -12.48 -13.98
C LYS A 44 -2.28 -12.45 -14.89
N GLY A 45 -2.09 -12.88 -16.13
CA GLY A 45 -3.07 -13.71 -16.86
C GLY A 45 -3.02 -15.17 -16.40
N GLY A 46 -2.96 -15.43 -15.09
CA GLY A 46 -2.81 -16.78 -14.50
C GLY A 46 -4.15 -17.38 -14.06
N MET A 47 -4.21 -18.69 -13.81
CA MET A 47 -5.39 -19.55 -13.60
C MET A 47 -6.53 -19.02 -12.67
N PHE A 48 -6.27 -18.06 -11.78
CA PHE A 48 -7.28 -17.38 -10.96
C PHE A 48 -7.99 -16.21 -11.67
N SER A 49 -7.44 -15.73 -12.79
CA SER A 49 -7.92 -14.61 -13.59
C SER A 49 -9.35 -14.86 -14.05
N LYS A 50 -9.68 -15.91 -14.80
CA LYS A 50 -11.05 -16.05 -15.35
C LYS A 50 -12.17 -16.10 -14.30
N ALA A 51 -11.95 -16.77 -13.17
CA ALA A 51 -12.97 -16.90 -12.12
C ALA A 51 -13.09 -15.62 -11.27
N PHE A 52 -11.95 -14.97 -10.98
CA PHE A 52 -11.93 -13.70 -10.25
C PHE A 52 -12.38 -12.53 -11.14
N ASP A 53 -12.03 -12.55 -12.43
CA ASP A 53 -12.52 -11.64 -13.47
C ASP A 53 -14.05 -11.72 -13.55
N CYS A 54 -14.65 -12.91 -13.50
CA CYS A 54 -16.11 -13.04 -13.53
C CYS A 54 -16.78 -12.41 -12.28
N PHE A 55 -16.16 -12.55 -11.11
CA PHE A 55 -16.66 -11.96 -9.86
C PHE A 55 -16.43 -10.44 -9.80
N TRP A 56 -15.30 -9.96 -10.31
CA TRP A 56 -14.89 -8.55 -10.28
C TRP A 56 -15.50 -7.72 -11.42
N ASN A 57 -15.77 -8.31 -12.59
CA ASN A 57 -16.42 -7.65 -13.72
C ASN A 57 -17.89 -7.29 -13.45
N SER A 58 -18.51 -7.85 -12.40
CA SER A 58 -19.78 -7.34 -11.87
C SER A 58 -19.62 -6.04 -11.05
N PHE A 59 -18.40 -5.68 -10.65
CA PHE A 59 -18.13 -4.59 -9.72
C PHE A 59 -17.41 -3.37 -10.35
N SER A 60 -16.69 -3.51 -11.47
CA SER A 60 -16.32 -2.35 -12.31
C SER A 60 -15.65 -2.77 -13.61
N LYS A 61 -16.04 -2.12 -14.70
CA LYS A 61 -15.55 -2.33 -16.07
C LYS A 61 -14.79 -1.06 -16.50
N ASP A 62 -13.73 -0.65 -15.81
CA ASP A 62 -12.89 0.43 -16.32
C ASP A 62 -11.46 0.44 -15.74
N ASP A 63 -10.55 0.75 -16.66
CA ASP A 63 -9.08 0.84 -16.69
C ASP A 63 -8.19 0.34 -15.52
N SER A 64 -7.37 -0.67 -15.84
CA SER A 64 -6.26 -1.19 -15.01
C SER A 64 -5.23 -0.15 -14.55
N ARG A 65 -5.05 0.96 -15.30
CA ARG A 65 -4.14 2.05 -14.92
C ARG A 65 -4.71 2.91 -13.80
N ASP A 66 -6.02 3.06 -13.74
CA ASP A 66 -6.71 3.84 -12.71
C ASP A 66 -6.67 3.13 -11.37
N GLU A 67 -6.68 1.80 -11.33
CA GLU A 67 -6.57 1.06 -10.08
C GLU A 67 -5.21 1.29 -9.40
N VAL A 68 -4.10 1.11 -10.11
CA VAL A 68 -2.76 1.35 -9.55
C VAL A 68 -2.65 2.77 -9.00
N GLN A 69 -3.22 3.74 -9.72
CA GLN A 69 -3.25 5.13 -9.30
C GLN A 69 -4.09 5.34 -8.02
N ARG A 70 -5.29 4.73 -7.95
CA ARG A 70 -6.13 4.75 -6.74
C ARG A 70 -5.41 4.18 -5.53
N TRP A 71 -4.65 3.09 -5.71
CA TRP A 71 -3.89 2.46 -4.63
C TRP A 71 -2.75 3.37 -4.16
N LYS A 72 -2.00 3.98 -5.08
CA LYS A 72 -0.95 4.97 -4.75
C LYS A 72 -1.52 6.14 -3.94
N GLU A 73 -2.64 6.68 -4.39
CA GLU A 73 -3.30 7.80 -3.71
C GLU A 73 -3.85 7.42 -2.34
N ALA A 74 -4.45 6.24 -2.22
CA ALA A 74 -4.98 5.76 -0.94
C ALA A 74 -3.86 5.57 0.09
N LEU A 75 -2.74 4.97 -0.31
CA LEU A 75 -1.55 4.81 0.55
C LEU A 75 -0.93 6.16 0.90
N GLY A 76 -0.80 7.07 -0.06
CA GLY A 76 -0.31 8.43 0.16
C GLY A 76 -1.17 9.21 1.15
N GLN A 77 -2.49 9.13 1.02
CA GLN A 77 -3.43 9.81 1.93
C GLN A 77 -3.41 9.20 3.32
N ALA A 78 -3.40 7.86 3.43
CA ALA A 78 -3.32 7.18 4.72
C ALA A 78 -2.01 7.53 5.44
N ALA A 79 -0.88 7.51 4.73
CA ALA A 79 0.42 7.88 5.30
C ALA A 79 0.58 9.38 5.62
N GLY A 80 -0.29 10.22 5.06
CA GLY A 80 -0.38 11.64 5.39
C GLY A 80 -1.14 11.93 6.69
N LEU A 81 -1.86 10.96 7.27
CA LEU A 81 -2.54 11.11 8.55
C LEU A 81 -1.55 10.97 9.71
N ALA A 82 -1.85 11.62 10.83
CA ALA A 82 -1.14 11.38 12.08
C ALA A 82 -1.33 9.91 12.49
N GLY A 83 -0.24 9.15 12.49
CA GLY A 83 -0.25 7.72 12.81
C GLY A 83 0.83 7.34 13.81
N HIS A 84 0.80 6.10 14.28
CA HIS A 84 1.74 5.59 15.27
C HIS A 84 2.82 4.75 14.60
N VAL A 85 4.09 5.11 14.79
CA VAL A 85 5.23 4.33 14.31
C VAL A 85 5.64 3.34 15.39
N VAL A 86 5.46 2.06 15.11
CA VAL A 86 5.95 0.96 15.94
C VAL A 86 7.32 0.56 15.42
N GLN A 87 8.35 0.88 16.20
CA GLN A 87 9.70 0.43 15.89
C GLN A 87 9.83 -1.05 16.24
N ASN A 88 10.30 -1.84 15.28
CA ASN A 88 10.63 -3.24 15.53
C ASN A 88 11.96 -3.27 16.30
N SER A 89 11.91 -3.73 17.56
CA SER A 89 13.03 -3.77 18.50
C SER A 89 14.27 -4.52 17.99
N ARG A 90 14.12 -5.35 16.96
CA ARG A 90 15.23 -6.03 16.28
C ARG A 90 16.14 -5.11 15.47
N TYR A 91 15.63 -4.01 14.90
CA TYR A 91 16.46 -3.05 14.14
C TYR A 91 17.24 -2.09 15.05
N THR A 92 16.77 -1.86 16.28
CA THR A 92 17.43 -0.95 17.22
C THR A 92 18.77 -1.52 17.70
N ILE A 93 18.88 -2.85 17.83
CA ILE A 93 20.12 -3.51 18.28
C ILE A 93 21.19 -3.46 17.18
N ASP A 94 20.84 -3.75 15.92
CA ASP A 94 21.80 -3.76 14.81
C ASP A 94 22.41 -2.37 14.54
N ARG A 95 21.66 -1.29 14.83
CA ARG A 95 22.13 0.09 14.66
C ARG A 95 23.11 0.54 15.76
N TYR A 96 23.07 -0.08 16.95
CA TYR A 96 23.98 0.21 18.06
C TYR A 96 25.26 -0.63 18.04
N ILE A 97 25.25 -1.79 17.36
CA ILE A 97 26.43 -2.67 17.26
C ILE A 97 27.37 -2.25 16.11
N ALA A 98 26.87 -1.43 15.17
CA ALA A 98 27.62 -0.98 13.99
C ALA A 98 28.33 0.39 14.12
N SER A 99 28.47 0.96 15.32
CA SER A 99 29.25 2.20 15.59
C SER A 99 30.40 1.94 16.54
#